data_AF-A0A5R9FS65-F1
#
_entry.id   AF-A0A5R9FS65-F1
#
_cell.length_a   1.000
_cell.length_b   1.000
_cell.length_c   1.000
_cell.angle_alpha   90.00
_cell.angle_beta   90.00
_cell.angle_gamma   90.00
#
_symmetry.space_group_name_H-M   'P 1'
#
loop_
_entity.id
_entity.type
_entity.pdbx_description
1 polymer ?
#
loop_
_entity_poly.entity_id
_entity_poly.type
_entity_poly.pdbx_seq_one_letter_code
_entity_poly.pdbx_strand_id
1 'polypeptide(L)'
;MVSTDRLLAFAAMSFLLIVVPGPSVLFVIGRALAQGRRAALTTVVGNTIGAYVLVVAVALGIGSVVERSVVVFTALKLAGAAYLMYLGVKAWRQRGALQAALASDSVWGLVAATARGWFARSPRRLSLVGGVGGPTMVGLGVTVAATGRKD
;
A
#
# COMPACT_ATOMS: atom_id res chain seq x y z
N MET A 1 9.37 -29.54 33.40
CA MET A 1 8.10 -29.70 32.67
C MET A 1 7.54 -28.31 32.38
N VAL A 2 7.15 -28.01 31.15
CA VAL A 2 6.60 -26.68 30.80
C VAL A 2 5.25 -26.53 31.54
N SER A 3 5.07 -25.47 32.35
CA SER A 3 3.79 -25.27 33.06
C SER A 3 2.68 -24.91 32.07
N THR A 4 1.46 -25.36 32.36
CA THR A 4 0.28 -25.09 31.54
C THR A 4 0.06 -23.60 31.35
N ASP A 5 0.33 -22.77 32.36
CA ASP A 5 0.21 -21.31 32.28
C ASP A 5 1.15 -20.71 31.22
N ARG A 6 2.38 -21.21 31.11
CA ARG A 6 3.35 -20.75 30.09
C ARG A 6 2.89 -21.13 28.69
N LEU A 7 2.32 -22.31 28.53
CA LEU A 7 1.77 -22.76 27.24
C LEU A 7 0.57 -21.91 26.83
N LEU A 8 -0.34 -21.62 27.76
CA LEU A 8 -1.51 -20.78 27.50
C LEU A 8 -1.11 -19.33 27.17
N ALA A 9 -0.17 -18.74 27.92
CA ALA A 9 0.36 -17.41 27.64
C ALA A 9 1.08 -17.34 26.28
N PHE A 10 1.89 -18.34 25.96
CA PHE A 10 2.56 -18.44 24.66
C PHE A 10 1.56 -18.60 23.51
N ALA A 11 0.56 -19.45 23.67
CA ALA A 11 -0.48 -19.68 22.66
C ALA A 11 -1.29 -18.40 22.41
N ALA A 12 -1.70 -17.71 23.47
CA ALA A 12 -2.43 -16.44 23.38
C ALA A 12 -1.61 -15.36 22.66
N MET A 13 -0.34 -15.16 23.04
CA MET A 13 0.54 -14.19 22.38
C MET A 13 0.84 -14.56 20.93
N SER A 14 1.14 -15.83 20.65
CA SER A 14 1.40 -16.31 19.29
C SER A 14 0.18 -16.13 18.40
N PHE A 15 -1.03 -16.43 18.90
CA PHE A 15 -2.28 -16.19 18.19
C PHE A 15 -2.44 -14.70 17.84
N LEU A 16 -2.24 -13.81 18.82
CA LEU A 16 -2.35 -12.38 18.62
C LEU A 16 -1.36 -11.86 17.56
N LEU A 17 -0.12 -12.36 17.59
CA LEU A 17 0.91 -11.99 16.62
C LEU A 17 0.64 -12.54 15.21
N ILE A 18 0.08 -13.75 15.09
CA ILE A 18 -0.20 -14.39 13.79
C ILE A 18 -1.43 -13.80 13.12
N VAL A 19 -2.46 -13.45 13.90
CA VAL A 19 -3.74 -12.92 13.36
C VAL A 19 -3.56 -11.55 12.73
N VAL A 20 -2.68 -10.70 13.25
CA VAL A 20 -2.48 -9.36 12.72
C VAL A 20 -1.62 -9.43 11.45
N PRO A 21 -2.17 -9.13 10.25
CA PRO A 21 -1.39 -9.16 9.02
C PRO A 21 -0.30 -8.09 9.08
N GLY A 22 0.95 -8.53 9.01
CA GLY A 22 2.11 -7.63 8.95
C GLY A 22 2.20 -6.86 7.62
N PRO A 23 3.12 -5.88 7.53
CA PRO A 23 3.29 -5.04 6.34
C PRO A 23 3.65 -5.85 5.09
N SER A 24 4.38 -6.96 5.22
CA SER A 24 4.70 -7.85 4.09
C SER A 24 3.44 -8.50 3.49
N VAL A 25 2.54 -9.02 4.34
CA VAL A 25 1.27 -9.63 3.89
C VAL A 25 0.38 -8.58 3.22
N LEU A 26 0.25 -7.40 3.84
CA LEU A 26 -0.52 -6.29 3.27
C LEU A 26 0.05 -5.82 1.93
N PHE A 27 1.38 -5.80 1.78
CA PHE A 27 2.03 -5.47 0.52
C PHE A 27 1.73 -6.50 -0.57
N VAL A 28 1.81 -7.80 -0.25
CA VAL A 28 1.46 -8.87 -1.20
C VAL A 28 0.00 -8.77 -1.64
N ILE A 29 -0.93 -8.51 -0.71
CA ILE A 29 -2.34 -8.28 -1.02
C ILE A 29 -2.49 -7.06 -1.94
N GLY A 30 -1.82 -5.94 -1.63
CA GLY A 30 -1.83 -4.75 -2.46
C GLY A 30 -1.35 -5.02 -3.89
N ARG A 31 -0.26 -5.79 -4.06
CA ARG A 31 0.24 -6.22 -5.38
C ARG A 31 -0.75 -7.14 -6.09
N ALA A 32 -1.42 -8.05 -5.38
CA ALA A 32 -2.44 -8.92 -5.94
C ALA A 32 -3.63 -8.14 -6.48
N LEU A 33 -4.09 -7.14 -5.72
CA LEU A 33 -5.23 -6.30 -6.10
C LEU A 33 -4.90 -5.32 -7.23
N ALA A 34 -3.71 -4.70 -7.22
CA ALA A 34 -3.34 -3.68 -8.20
C ALA A 34 -2.76 -4.26 -9.51
N GLN A 35 -2.08 -5.40 -9.45
CA GLN A 35 -1.29 -5.94 -10.57
C GLN A 35 -1.55 -7.43 -10.85
N GLY A 36 -2.50 -8.05 -10.14
CA GLY A 36 -2.93 -9.42 -10.34
C GLY A 36 -2.02 -10.49 -9.71
N ARG A 37 -2.45 -11.75 -9.85
CA ARG A 37 -1.85 -12.91 -9.16
C ARG A 37 -0.36 -13.12 -9.48
N ARG A 38 0.06 -12.92 -10.74
CA ARG A 38 1.46 -13.14 -11.14
C ARG A 38 2.41 -12.21 -10.40
N ALA A 39 2.09 -10.91 -10.33
CA ALA A 39 2.89 -9.93 -9.59
C ALA A 39 2.95 -10.25 -8.09
N ALA A 40 1.84 -10.67 -7.50
CA ALA A 40 1.81 -11.11 -6.10
C ALA A 40 2.70 -12.34 -5.85
N LEU A 41 2.62 -13.36 -6.70
CA LEU A 41 3.44 -14.58 -6.54
C LEU A 41 4.94 -14.28 -6.64
N THR A 42 5.36 -13.44 -7.58
CA THR A 42 6.78 -13.02 -7.66
C THR A 42 7.23 -12.27 -6.39
N THR A 43 6.33 -11.48 -5.80
CA THR A 43 6.61 -10.79 -4.53
C THR A 43 6.75 -11.78 -3.37
N VAL A 44 5.89 -12.80 -3.30
CA VAL A 44 5.98 -13.86 -2.28
C VAL A 44 7.29 -14.61 -2.40
N VAL A 45 7.69 -15.02 -3.60
CA VAL A 45 8.97 -15.72 -3.82
C VAL A 45 10.15 -14.87 -3.37
N GLY A 46 10.20 -13.60 -3.77
CA GLY A 46 11.26 -12.68 -3.33
C GLY A 46 11.28 -12.49 -1.81
N ASN A 47 10.12 -12.33 -1.19
CA ASN A 47 9.99 -12.20 0.27
C ASN A 47 10.49 -13.45 1.00
N THR A 48 10.12 -14.65 0.52
CA THR A 48 10.55 -15.91 1.11
C THR A 48 12.06 -16.12 0.97
N ILE A 49 12.63 -15.83 -0.20
CA ILE A 49 14.09 -15.92 -0.41
C ILE A 49 14.81 -14.96 0.54
N GLY A 50 14.37 -13.71 0.63
CA GLY A 50 14.96 -12.73 1.55
C GLY A 50 14.89 -13.17 3.01
N ALA A 51 13.77 -13.74 3.44
CA ALA A 51 13.62 -14.30 4.78
C ALA A 51 14.63 -15.43 5.04
N TYR A 52 14.79 -16.36 4.10
CA TYR A 52 15.76 -17.45 4.24
C TYR A 52 17.21 -16.97 4.26
N VAL A 53 17.56 -15.96 3.46
CA VAL A 53 18.91 -15.34 3.52
C VAL A 53 19.20 -14.84 4.94
N LEU A 54 18.22 -14.19 5.57
CA LEU A 54 18.35 -13.68 6.94
C LEU A 54 18.49 -14.83 7.96
N VAL A 55 17.70 -15.90 7.82
CA VAL A 55 17.80 -17.11 8.65
C VAL A 55 19.18 -17.75 8.52
N VAL A 56 19.69 -17.91 7.31
CA VAL A 56 21.04 -18.44 7.05
C VAL A 56 22.09 -17.54 7.67
N ALA A 57 21.98 -16.22 7.54
CA ALA A 57 22.93 -15.29 8.12
C ALA A 57 22.97 -15.38 9.66
N VAL A 58 21.80 -15.54 10.30
CA VAL A 58 21.71 -15.80 11.75
C VAL A 58 22.35 -17.14 12.12
N ALA A 59 22.08 -18.20 11.34
CA ALA A 59 22.65 -19.53 11.55
C ALA A 59 24.17 -19.57 11.38
N LEU A 60 24.74 -18.76 10.47
CA LEU A 60 26.17 -18.60 10.27
C LEU A 60 26.88 -17.82 11.39
N GLY A 61 26.15 -17.33 12.39
CA GLY A 61 26.73 -16.79 13.61
C GLY A 61 26.45 -15.32 13.90
N ILE A 62 25.70 -14.61 13.04
CA ILE A 62 25.25 -13.23 13.37
C ILE A 62 24.49 -13.21 14.70
N GLY A 63 23.67 -14.24 14.97
CA GLY A 63 22.96 -14.37 16.24
C GLY A 63 23.91 -14.40 17.45
N SER A 64 25.05 -15.09 17.34
CA SER A 64 26.02 -15.21 18.43
C SER A 64 26.72 -13.89 18.77
N VAL A 65 26.93 -13.03 17.76
CA VAL A 65 27.51 -11.69 17.97
C VAL A 65 26.55 -10.81 18.75
N VAL A 66 25.26 -10.87 18.40
CA VAL A 66 24.21 -10.13 19.09
C VAL A 66 24.02 -10.64 20.52
N GLU A 67 24.07 -11.96 20.74
CA GLU A 67 23.92 -12.58 22.06
C GLU A 67 25.05 -12.20 23.02
N ARG A 68 26.30 -12.12 22.52
CA ARG A 68 27.47 -11.81 23.35
C ARG A 68 27.56 -10.35 23.79
N SER A 69 26.88 -9.42 23.11
CA SER A 69 27.01 -7.99 23.38
C SER A 69 25.67 -7.36 23.71
N VAL A 70 25.52 -6.98 24.99
CA VAL A 70 24.36 -6.22 25.48
C VAL A 70 24.19 -4.91 24.71
N VAL A 71 25.30 -4.25 24.34
CA VAL A 71 25.27 -3.01 23.57
C VAL A 71 24.67 -3.24 22.18
N VAL A 72 25.11 -4.29 21.47
CA VAL A 72 24.60 -4.62 20.12
C VAL A 72 23.12 -5.02 20.20
N PHE A 73 22.74 -5.89 21.15
CA PHE A 73 21.36 -6.30 21.34
C PHE A 73 20.43 -5.11 21.65
N THR A 74 20.87 -4.22 22.55
CA THR A 74 20.09 -3.04 22.94
C THR A 74 19.99 -2.04 21.79
N ALA A 75 21.08 -1.78 21.07
CA ALA A 75 21.08 -0.91 19.91
C ALA A 75 20.13 -1.43 18.82
N LEU A 76 20.17 -2.73 18.52
CA LEU A 76 19.29 -3.35 17.53
C LEU A 76 17.80 -3.23 17.94
N LYS A 77 17.49 -3.46 19.22
CA LYS A 77 16.13 -3.28 19.76
C LYS A 77 15.65 -1.84 19.64
N LEU A 78 16.46 -0.88 20.07
CA LEU A 78 16.09 0.54 20.02
C LEU A 78 15.97 1.04 18.59
N ALA A 79 16.88 0.64 17.70
CA ALA A 79 16.80 0.97 16.27
C ALA A 79 15.54 0.39 15.63
N GLY A 80 15.21 -0.88 15.92
CA GLY A 80 13.98 -1.51 15.44
C GLY A 80 12.72 -0.81 15.97
N ALA A 81 12.68 -0.49 17.26
CA ALA A 81 11.56 0.25 17.86
C ALA A 81 11.38 1.64 17.24
N ALA A 82 12.48 2.39 17.08
CA ALA A 82 12.46 3.70 16.44
C ALA A 82 11.99 3.62 14.98
N TYR A 83 12.44 2.59 14.25
CA TYR A 83 12.02 2.37 12.87
C TYR A 83 10.52 2.02 12.76
N LEU A 84 10.00 1.21 13.68
CA LEU A 84 8.57 0.90 13.75
C LEU A 84 7.72 2.12 14.14
N MET A 85 8.18 2.94 15.08
CA MET A 85 7.52 4.23 15.40
C MET A 85 7.47 5.13 14.16
N TYR A 86 8.59 5.26 13.45
CA TYR A 86 8.67 6.02 12.20
C TYR A 86 7.68 5.49 11.16
N LEU A 87 7.64 4.17 10.93
CA LEU A 87 6.71 3.53 10.00
C LEU A 87 5.25 3.76 10.42
N GLY A 88 4.94 3.64 11.72
CA GLY A 88 3.61 3.89 12.27
C GLY A 88 3.15 5.33 12.01
N VAL A 89 4.00 6.32 12.30
CA VAL A 89 3.72 7.74 12.02
C VAL A 89 3.55 7.97 10.52
N LYS A 90 4.43 7.40 9.69
CA LYS A 90 4.34 7.52 8.23
C LYS A 90 3.03 6.95 7.69
N ALA A 91 2.64 5.75 8.14
CA ALA A 91 1.40 5.10 7.75
C ALA A 91 0.17 5.92 8.18
N TRP A 92 0.18 6.45 9.41
CA TRP A 92 -0.91 7.30 9.90
C TRP A 92 -1.07 8.57 9.06
N ARG A 93 0.04 9.26 8.75
CA ARG A 93 0.03 10.49 7.94
C ARG A 93 -0.43 10.26 6.50
N GLN A 94 -0.09 9.12 5.90
CA GLN A 94 -0.49 8.79 4.53
C GLN A 94 -1.94 8.33 4.42
N ARG A 95 -2.57 7.89 5.53
CA ARG A 95 -3.96 7.43 5.55
C ARG A 95 -4.97 8.49 5.10
N GLY A 96 -4.74 9.76 5.46
CA GLY A 96 -5.60 10.88 5.07
C GLY A 96 -5.54 11.19 3.57
N ALA A 97 -4.36 11.10 2.95
CA ALA A 97 -4.19 11.33 1.52
C ALA A 97 -4.91 10.26 0.68
N LEU A 98 -4.85 9.00 1.10
CA LEU A 98 -5.57 7.90 0.45
C LEU A 98 -7.09 8.07 0.56
N GLN A 99 -7.60 8.48 1.73
CA GLN A 99 -9.04 8.75 1.90
C GLN A 99 -9.52 9.91 1.03
N ALA A 100 -8.74 10.99 0.94
CA ALA A 100 -9.06 12.14 0.08
C ALA A 100 -9.09 11.75 -1.41
N ALA A 101 -8.12 10.95 -1.86
CA ALA A 101 -8.06 10.45 -3.24
C ALA A 101 -9.28 9.56 -3.57
N LEU A 102 -9.60 8.59 -2.71
CA LEU A 102 -10.75 7.70 -2.89
C LEU A 102 -12.09 8.46 -2.86
N ALA A 103 -12.21 9.47 -1.99
CA ALA A 103 -13.38 10.33 -1.95
C ALA A 103 -13.53 11.12 -3.26
N SER A 104 -12.43 11.70 -3.77
CA SER A 104 -12.44 12.41 -5.05
C SER A 104 -12.82 11.49 -6.22
N ASP A 105 -12.21 10.30 -6.31
CA ASP A 105 -12.50 9.31 -7.36
C ASP A 105 -13.95 8.83 -7.30
N SER A 106 -14.49 8.62 -6.10
CA SER A 106 -15.88 8.20 -5.91
C SER A 106 -16.87 9.30 -6.31
N VAL A 107 -16.58 10.56 -5.96
CA VAL A 107 -17.38 11.73 -6.35
C VAL A 107 -17.39 11.86 -7.87
N TRP A 108 -16.22 11.81 -8.51
CA TRP A 108 -16.12 11.85 -9.98
C TRP A 108 -16.80 10.65 -10.63
N GLY A 109 -16.70 9.46 -10.05
CA GLY A 109 -17.39 8.27 -10.52
C GLY A 109 -18.91 8.41 -10.50
N LEU A 110 -19.48 8.95 -9.41
CA LEU A 110 -20.91 9.22 -9.27
C LEU A 110 -21.39 10.32 -10.24
N VAL A 111 -20.63 11.40 -10.37
CA VAL A 111 -20.93 12.48 -11.33
C VAL A 111 -20.89 11.94 -12.76
N ALA A 112 -19.88 11.14 -13.11
CA ALA A 112 -19.80 10.52 -14.42
C ALA A 112 -20.94 9.52 -14.66
N ALA A 113 -21.33 8.73 -13.65
CA ALA A 113 -22.45 7.78 -13.77
C ALA A 113 -23.80 8.49 -13.94
N THR A 114 -24.04 9.55 -13.18
CA THR A 114 -25.27 10.36 -13.30
C THR A 114 -25.33 11.10 -14.63
N ALA A 115 -24.21 11.69 -15.07
CA ALA A 115 -24.09 12.31 -16.39
C ALA A 115 -24.35 11.29 -17.51
N ARG A 116 -23.71 10.11 -17.46
CA ARG A 116 -23.97 9.01 -18.41
C ARG A 116 -25.45 8.62 -18.43
N GLY A 117 -26.09 8.49 -17.26
CA GLY A 117 -27.52 8.16 -17.15
C GLY A 117 -28.45 9.27 -17.66
N TRP A 118 -28.03 10.54 -17.60
CA TRP A 118 -28.75 11.68 -18.19
C TRP A 118 -28.61 11.72 -19.71
N PHE A 119 -27.41 11.47 -20.24
CA PHE A 119 -27.16 11.36 -21.67
C PHE A 119 -27.88 10.16 -22.30
N ALA A 120 -27.88 9.01 -21.63
CA ALA A 120 -28.56 7.80 -22.10
C ALA A 120 -30.09 7.98 -22.22
N ARG A 121 -30.69 8.91 -21.48
CA ARG A 121 -32.13 9.18 -21.51
C ARG A 121 -32.59 10.04 -22.70
N SER A 122 -31.69 10.63 -23.49
CA SER A 122 -32.09 11.55 -24.57
C SER A 122 -31.03 11.67 -25.70
N PRO A 123 -31.30 11.09 -26.88
CA PRO A 123 -30.41 11.22 -28.06
C PRO A 123 -30.23 12.66 -28.55
N ARG A 124 -31.22 13.54 -28.37
CA ARG A 124 -31.14 14.98 -28.73
C ARG A 124 -30.16 15.78 -27.86
N ARG A 125 -29.85 15.34 -26.63
CA ARG A 125 -28.85 16.00 -25.77
C ARG A 125 -27.42 15.69 -26.22
N LEU A 126 -27.19 14.48 -26.74
CA LEU A 126 -25.91 14.07 -27.33
C LEU A 126 -25.59 14.86 -28.60
N SER A 127 -26.58 15.19 -29.44
CA SER A 127 -26.35 15.99 -30.65
C SER A 127 -26.06 17.47 -30.36
N LEU A 128 -26.67 18.06 -29.33
CA LEU A 128 -26.36 19.41 -28.87
C LEU A 128 -24.97 19.50 -28.19
N VAL A 129 -24.59 18.50 -27.40
CA VAL A 129 -23.28 18.47 -26.73
C VAL A 129 -22.15 18.09 -27.68
N GLY A 130 -22.40 17.20 -28.65
CA GLY A 130 -21.43 16.83 -29.69
C GLY A 130 -21.01 18.02 -30.57
N GLY A 131 -21.90 19.00 -30.79
CA GLY A 131 -21.57 20.24 -31.52
C GLY A 131 -20.68 21.21 -30.74
N VAL A 132 -20.70 21.15 -29.39
CA VAL A 132 -19.94 22.07 -28.51
C VAL A 132 -18.58 21.47 -28.09
N GLY A 133 -18.44 20.15 -28.15
CA GLY A 133 -17.21 19.44 -27.75
C GLY A 133 -16.00 19.69 -28.66
N GLY A 134 -16.21 19.86 -29.96
CA GLY A 134 -15.13 20.11 -30.93
C GLY A 134 -14.39 21.43 -30.70
N PRO A 135 -15.09 22.58 -30.65
CA PRO A 135 -14.47 23.89 -30.42
C PRO A 135 -13.77 23.98 -29.05
N THR A 136 -14.33 23.34 -28.03
CA THR A 136 -13.76 23.35 -26.67
C THR A 136 -12.48 22.50 -26.58
N MET A 137 -12.40 21.35 -27.26
CA MET A 137 -11.15 20.57 -27.34
C MET A 137 -10.05 21.31 -28.10
N VAL A 138 -10.38 21.98 -29.21
CA VAL A 138 -9.40 22.80 -29.94
C VAL A 138 -8.92 23.96 -29.09
N GLY A 139 -9.83 24.66 -28.40
CA GLY A 139 -9.49 25.76 -27.49
C GLY A 139 -8.58 25.36 -26.34
N LEU A 140 -8.86 24.21 -25.69
CA LEU A 140 -8.02 23.64 -24.65
C LEU A 140 -6.64 23.21 -25.18
N GLY A 141 -6.59 22.58 -26.36
CA GLY A 141 -5.33 22.23 -27.01
C GLY A 141 -4.47 23.46 -27.30
N VAL A 142 -5.09 24.54 -27.78
CA VAL A 142 -4.40 25.82 -28.04
C VAL A 142 -3.94 26.49 -26.74
N THR A 143 -4.76 26.50 -25.69
CA THR A 143 -4.35 27.08 -24.40
C THR A 143 -3.25 26.28 -23.73
N VAL A 144 -3.29 24.95 -23.78
CA VAL A 144 -2.21 24.08 -23.27
C VAL A 144 -0.94 24.23 -24.10
N ALA A 145 -1.05 24.35 -25.43
CA ALA A 145 0.09 24.64 -26.30
C ALA A 145 0.69 26.03 -26.04
N ALA A 146 -0.14 27.04 -25.79
CA ALA A 146 0.28 28.41 -25.47
C ALA A 146 0.85 28.57 -24.06
N THR A 147 0.39 27.75 -23.10
CA THR A 147 0.94 27.65 -21.73
C THR A 147 2.05 26.60 -21.62
N GLY A 148 2.52 26.07 -22.75
CA GLY A 148 3.63 25.14 -22.86
C GLY A 148 4.81 25.56 -22.00
N ARG A 149 4.94 24.86 -20.89
CA ARG A 149 5.94 25.06 -19.85
C ARG A 149 7.32 24.79 -20.46
N LYS A 150 8.18 25.82 -20.49
CA LYS A 150 9.60 25.69 -20.79
C LYS A 150 10.35 25.36 -19.49
N ASP A 151 10.27 24.10 -19.06
CA ASP A 151 11.24 23.53 -18.11
C ASP A 151 11.88 22.31 -18.77
#